data_AF-A0A0A0LHX7-F1
#
_entry.id   AF-A0A0A0LHX7-F1
#
_cell.length_a   1.000
_cell.length_b   1.000
_cell.length_c   1.000
_cell.angle_alpha   90.00
_cell.angle_beta   90.00
_cell.angle_gamma   90.00
#
_symmetry.space_group_name_H-M   'P 1'
#
loop_
_entity.id
_entity.type
_entity.pdbx_description
1 polymer ?
#
loop_
_entity_poly.entity_id
_entity_poly.type
_entity_poly.pdbx_seq_one_letter_code
_entity_poly.pdbx_strand_id
1 'polypeptide(L)'
;MDESSHGSGAVASTRLPGAELLCKNRNLKKNINLVPQVNWVSFFEAMHQVAKTHSAKCVRIEAISVMNLILMRNNTYLEKEKFGQALLFDSVVEFIRKESGSAIQKHAVRLLFLILNCPTFFVAFCSGCKEAEANEVGNENVRSAGGFQKFQTILHGLADCLTCSGNGIEELKLRKNTVLLLAFLASSGKAGFEILTSNKLYTYSNFLTLILQVVASELEQEKTVPEPMENLEERALLLREVLILFNRLASHSLYSMTILRVVTNSRDMATLTIDVTNKLCRKNNRNGQLDSKKRKMRESEVVDLAQVFRKRLLSYLGNSIL
;
A
#
# COMPACT_ATOMS: atom_id res chain seq x y z
N MET A 1 56.92 47.87 -43.48
CA MET A 1 56.82 47.55 -44.92
C MET A 1 56.19 46.18 -45.01
N ASP A 2 55.00 46.16 -45.60
CA ASP A 2 54.40 45.13 -46.47
C ASP A 2 54.30 43.70 -45.91
N GLU A 3 53.09 43.24 -45.58
CA GLU A 3 52.06 42.65 -46.46
C GLU A 3 52.20 41.12 -46.61
N SER A 4 51.15 40.45 -46.12
CA SER A 4 50.51 39.22 -46.62
C SER A 4 51.36 38.04 -47.13
N SER A 5 51.07 36.84 -46.61
CA SER A 5 50.45 35.76 -47.42
C SER A 5 50.31 34.44 -46.63
N HIS A 6 49.05 34.02 -46.50
CA HIS A 6 48.48 32.68 -46.52
C HIS A 6 49.16 31.44 -45.90
N GLY A 7 48.33 30.67 -45.18
CA GLY A 7 48.37 29.21 -45.21
C GLY A 7 48.48 28.50 -43.85
N SER A 8 47.59 28.80 -42.89
CA SER A 8 47.54 28.03 -41.64
C SER A 8 46.60 26.83 -41.78
N GLY A 9 47.19 25.62 -41.86
CA GLY A 9 46.49 24.36 -41.81
C GLY A 9 45.89 24.14 -40.42
N ALA A 10 44.56 24.15 -40.34
CA ALA A 10 43.83 23.93 -39.09
C ALA A 10 43.47 22.44 -38.93
N VAL A 11 44.10 21.90 -37.90
CA VAL A 11 43.82 20.68 -37.13
C VAL A 11 42.32 20.39 -37.00
N ALA A 12 41.96 19.12 -37.22
CA ALA A 12 40.64 18.57 -36.96
C ALA A 12 40.27 18.72 -35.47
N SER A 13 39.24 19.51 -35.19
CA SER A 13 38.63 19.63 -33.87
C SER A 13 37.15 19.30 -33.97
N THR A 14 36.80 18.14 -33.44
CA THR A 14 35.44 17.63 -33.31
C THR A 14 34.73 18.39 -32.19
N ARG A 15 33.85 19.34 -32.53
CA ARG A 15 32.82 19.84 -31.62
C ARG A 15 31.48 19.98 -32.32
N LEU A 16 30.47 19.42 -31.66
CA LEU A 16 29.04 19.45 -31.94
C LEU A 16 28.50 20.87 -32.15
N PRO A 17 27.58 21.06 -33.09
CA PRO A 17 26.64 22.17 -33.04
C PRO A 17 25.18 21.72 -33.05
N GLY A 18 24.40 22.36 -32.16
CA GLY A 18 23.16 23.02 -32.57
C GLY A 18 21.90 22.17 -32.60
N ALA A 19 21.10 22.31 -31.55
CA ALA A 19 19.66 22.14 -31.62
C ALA A 19 19.05 23.19 -32.56
N GLU A 20 18.15 22.79 -33.45
CA GLU A 20 16.93 23.55 -33.73
C GLU A 20 15.89 22.67 -34.46
N LEU A 21 14.69 22.64 -33.88
CA LEU A 21 13.51 21.94 -34.38
C LEU A 21 13.11 22.45 -35.77
N LEU A 22 12.82 21.51 -36.68
CA LEU A 22 11.82 21.73 -37.73
C LEU A 22 11.01 20.46 -37.94
N CYS A 23 9.84 20.43 -37.28
CA CYS A 23 8.76 19.50 -37.56
C CYS A 23 8.38 19.58 -39.04
N LYS A 24 8.72 18.55 -39.82
CA LYS A 24 8.03 18.24 -41.09
C LYS A 24 7.52 16.81 -41.04
N ASN A 25 6.33 16.70 -40.47
CA ASN A 25 5.43 15.58 -40.65
C ASN A 25 5.07 15.48 -42.15
N ARG A 26 5.61 14.50 -42.87
CA ARG A 26 5.03 13.97 -44.11
C ARG A 26 5.59 12.59 -44.39
N ASN A 27 4.68 11.62 -44.42
CA ASN A 27 4.82 10.27 -44.96
C ASN A 27 5.28 9.12 -44.03
N LEU A 28 4.73 9.03 -42.81
CA LEU A 28 4.64 7.77 -42.08
C LEU A 28 3.28 7.06 -42.28
N LYS A 29 2.77 7.04 -43.53
CA LYS A 29 1.62 6.20 -43.92
C LYS A 29 2.14 5.03 -44.76
N LYS A 30 2.76 4.05 -44.09
CA LYS A 30 3.01 2.65 -44.52
C LYS A 30 4.05 2.05 -43.57
N ASN A 31 3.61 1.67 -42.36
CA ASN A 31 4.22 0.66 -41.46
C ASN A 31 3.55 0.75 -40.07
N ILE A 32 2.22 0.64 -40.02
CA ILE A 32 1.47 0.64 -38.74
C ILE A 32 1.19 -0.79 -38.23
N ASN A 33 1.50 -1.84 -38.99
CA ASN A 33 1.02 -3.19 -38.69
C ASN A 33 2.11 -4.26 -38.50
N LEU A 34 3.17 -4.00 -37.72
CA LEU A 34 4.14 -5.06 -37.34
C LEU A 34 4.68 -4.89 -35.91
N VAL A 35 3.83 -4.52 -34.94
CA VAL A 35 4.14 -4.81 -33.53
C VAL A 35 3.52 -6.18 -33.23
N PRO A 36 4.30 -7.22 -32.89
CA PRO A 36 3.74 -8.49 -32.45
C PRO A 36 2.77 -8.21 -31.30
N GLN A 37 1.56 -8.73 -31.39
CA GLN A 37 0.59 -8.63 -30.30
C GLN A 37 1.17 -9.38 -29.10
N VAL A 38 1.67 -8.64 -28.11
CA VAL A 38 2.26 -9.22 -26.91
C VAL A 38 1.16 -9.95 -26.15
N ASN A 39 1.34 -11.26 -25.94
CA ASN A 39 0.48 -12.01 -25.03
C ASN A 39 0.84 -11.65 -23.59
N TRP A 40 0.14 -10.66 -23.05
CA TRP A 40 0.37 -10.16 -21.70
C TRP A 40 0.13 -11.20 -20.61
N VAL A 41 -0.74 -12.19 -20.85
CA VAL A 41 -1.01 -13.27 -19.87
C VAL A 41 0.21 -14.15 -19.75
N SER A 42 0.73 -14.69 -20.85
CA SER A 42 1.94 -15.53 -20.84
C SER A 42 3.17 -14.76 -20.35
N PHE A 43 3.27 -13.47 -20.66
CA PHE A 43 4.36 -12.64 -20.14
C PHE A 43 4.25 -12.43 -18.63
N PHE A 44 3.03 -12.23 -18.10
CA PHE A 44 2.79 -12.16 -16.66
C PHE A 44 3.12 -13.49 -15.97
N GLU A 45 2.74 -14.63 -16.55
CA GLU A 45 3.10 -15.96 -16.04
C GLU A 45 4.62 -16.16 -16.00
N ALA A 46 5.33 -15.76 -17.05
CA ALA A 46 6.78 -15.83 -17.09
C ALA A 46 7.42 -14.97 -15.97
N MET A 47 6.92 -13.75 -15.76
CA MET A 47 7.40 -12.89 -14.66
C MET A 47 7.06 -13.45 -13.28
N HIS A 48 5.88 -14.07 -13.11
CA HIS A 48 5.55 -14.79 -11.88
C HIS A 48 6.57 -15.89 -11.60
N GLN A 49 6.92 -16.70 -12.61
CA GLN A 49 7.91 -17.77 -12.44
C GLN A 49 9.29 -17.23 -12.11
N VAL A 50 9.73 -16.15 -12.75
CA VAL A 50 11.00 -15.47 -12.41
C VAL A 50 10.97 -14.97 -10.96
N ALA A 51 9.90 -14.29 -10.54
CA ALA A 51 9.76 -13.77 -9.18
C ALA A 51 9.72 -14.88 -8.12
N LYS A 52 9.19 -16.05 -8.47
CA LYS A 52 9.10 -17.21 -7.59
C LYS A 52 10.43 -17.97 -7.46
N THR A 53 11.10 -18.25 -8.57
CA THR A 53 12.22 -19.22 -8.62
C THR A 53 13.59 -18.58 -8.46
N HIS A 54 13.73 -17.30 -8.81
CA HIS A 54 15.04 -16.66 -8.85
C HIS A 54 15.58 -16.40 -7.43
N SER A 55 16.88 -16.63 -7.20
CA SER A 55 17.49 -16.43 -5.88
C SER A 55 17.76 -14.96 -5.55
N ALA A 56 18.16 -14.16 -6.55
CA ALA A 56 18.48 -12.75 -6.37
C ALA A 56 17.24 -11.89 -6.09
N LYS A 57 17.22 -11.24 -4.92
CA LYS A 57 16.12 -10.36 -4.46
C LYS A 57 15.78 -9.24 -5.45
N CYS A 58 16.78 -8.59 -6.06
CA CYS A 58 16.56 -7.51 -7.03
C CYS A 58 15.81 -7.98 -8.28
N VAL A 59 16.14 -9.16 -8.81
CA VAL A 59 15.48 -9.75 -9.97
C VAL A 59 14.02 -10.09 -9.65
N ARG A 60 13.76 -10.64 -8.46
CA ARG A 60 12.40 -10.93 -8.00
C ARG A 60 11.55 -9.66 -7.90
N ILE A 61 12.12 -8.60 -7.32
CA ILE A 61 11.49 -7.27 -7.20
C ILE A 61 11.15 -6.68 -8.57
N GLU A 62 12.07 -6.76 -9.53
CA GLU A 62 11.86 -6.24 -10.87
C GLU A 62 10.76 -7.02 -11.60
N ALA A 63 10.77 -8.35 -11.50
CA ALA A 63 9.73 -9.19 -12.09
C ALA A 63 8.33 -8.84 -11.54
N ILE A 64 8.18 -8.64 -10.22
CA ILE A 64 6.90 -8.20 -9.63
C ILE A 64 6.55 -6.76 -10.06
N SER A 65 7.54 -5.89 -10.25
CA SER A 65 7.32 -4.53 -10.77
C SER A 65 6.81 -4.55 -12.21
N VAL A 66 7.32 -5.44 -13.05
CA VAL A 66 6.80 -5.68 -14.41
C VAL A 66 5.36 -6.21 -14.34
N MET A 67 5.06 -7.17 -13.45
CA MET A 67 3.69 -7.66 -13.23
C MET A 67 2.74 -6.51 -12.86
N ASN A 68 3.16 -5.61 -11.95
CA ASN A 68 2.41 -4.43 -11.57
C ASN A 68 2.17 -3.49 -12.78
N LEU A 69 3.19 -3.26 -13.60
CA LEU A 69 3.07 -2.42 -14.82
C LEU A 69 2.07 -3.00 -15.82
N ILE A 70 2.09 -4.33 -16.02
CA ILE A 70 1.13 -5.03 -16.89
C ILE A 70 -0.31 -4.79 -16.40
N LEU A 71 -0.58 -4.95 -15.11
CA LEU A 71 -1.93 -4.72 -14.56
C LEU A 71 -2.35 -3.25 -14.55
N MET A 72 -1.40 -2.31 -14.42
CA MET A 72 -1.69 -0.88 -14.55
C MET A 72 -2.05 -0.49 -15.99
N ARG A 73 -1.43 -1.13 -16.99
CA ARG A 73 -1.67 -0.85 -18.40
C ARG A 73 -3.02 -1.38 -18.89
N ASN A 74 -3.40 -2.58 -18.45
CA ASN A 74 -4.67 -3.21 -18.82
C ASN A 74 -5.80 -2.67 -17.93
N ASN A 75 -6.22 -1.43 -18.21
CA ASN A 75 -7.06 -0.66 -17.31
C ASN A 75 -8.55 -1.05 -17.37
N THR A 76 -8.97 -1.84 -18.37
CA THR A 76 -10.35 -2.33 -18.40
C THR A 76 -10.50 -3.58 -17.52
N TYR A 77 -11.61 -3.66 -16.78
CA TYR A 77 -11.89 -4.82 -15.92
C TYR A 77 -11.89 -6.13 -16.71
N LEU A 78 -12.42 -6.10 -17.94
CA LEU A 78 -12.46 -7.25 -18.86
C LEU A 78 -11.07 -7.73 -19.29
N GLU A 79 -10.09 -6.84 -19.46
CA GLU A 79 -8.72 -7.24 -19.77
C GLU A 79 -8.02 -7.90 -18.58
N LYS A 80 -8.31 -7.45 -17.35
CA LYS A 80 -7.77 -8.04 -16.13
C LYS A 80 -8.30 -9.44 -15.88
N GLU A 81 -9.55 -9.72 -16.27
CA GLU A 81 -10.15 -11.05 -16.15
C GLU A 81 -9.44 -12.12 -16.97
N LYS A 82 -8.79 -11.74 -18.09
CA LYS A 82 -8.04 -12.66 -18.97
C LYS A 82 -6.85 -13.34 -18.27
N PHE A 83 -6.31 -12.74 -17.21
CA PHE A 83 -5.21 -13.31 -16.43
C PHE A 83 -5.67 -14.46 -15.52
N GLY A 84 -6.97 -14.54 -15.23
CA GLY A 84 -7.54 -15.55 -14.34
C GLY A 84 -7.32 -15.26 -12.85
N GLN A 85 -8.34 -15.51 -12.05
CA GLN A 85 -8.31 -15.27 -10.59
C GLN A 85 -7.23 -16.10 -9.88
N ALA A 86 -7.07 -17.36 -10.29
CA ALA A 86 -6.12 -18.29 -9.67
C ALA A 86 -4.70 -17.73 -9.71
N LEU A 87 -4.17 -17.50 -10.92
CA LEU A 87 -2.82 -16.97 -11.14
C LEU A 87 -2.56 -15.67 -10.39
N LEU A 88 -3.49 -14.72 -10.45
CA LEU A 88 -3.33 -13.42 -9.81
C LEU A 88 -3.25 -13.53 -8.29
N PHE A 89 -4.18 -14.22 -7.65
CA PHE A 89 -4.13 -14.37 -6.20
C PHE A 89 -3.05 -15.35 -5.74
N ASP A 90 -2.64 -16.33 -6.56
CA ASP A 90 -1.52 -17.24 -6.23
C ASP A 90 -0.21 -16.46 -6.21
N SER A 91 -0.04 -15.53 -7.16
CA SER A 91 1.07 -14.56 -7.15
C SER A 91 1.12 -13.76 -5.87
N VAL A 92 -0.03 -13.25 -5.40
CA VAL A 92 -0.07 -12.49 -4.15
C VAL A 92 0.31 -13.39 -2.98
N VAL A 93 -0.27 -14.59 -2.87
CA VAL A 93 0.04 -15.54 -1.78
C VAL A 93 1.51 -15.93 -1.74
N GLU A 94 2.18 -16.04 -2.88
CA GLU A 94 3.61 -16.34 -2.94
C GLU A 94 4.44 -15.19 -2.35
N PHE A 95 4.11 -13.94 -2.69
CA PHE A 95 4.97 -12.78 -2.42
C PHE A 95 4.60 -11.97 -1.17
N ILE A 96 3.39 -12.13 -0.63
CA ILE A 96 2.91 -11.37 0.54
C ILE A 96 3.38 -11.95 1.87
N ARG A 97 3.82 -13.21 1.91
CA ARG A 97 4.25 -13.85 3.14
C ARG A 97 5.50 -13.19 3.72
N LYS A 98 5.61 -13.22 5.05
CA LYS A 98 6.70 -12.59 5.81
C LYS A 98 8.09 -13.03 5.34
N GLU A 99 8.25 -14.28 4.93
CA GLU A 99 9.53 -14.86 4.50
C GLU A 99 10.06 -14.22 3.20
N SER A 100 9.20 -13.55 2.42
CA SER A 100 9.62 -12.82 1.23
C SER A 100 10.38 -11.52 1.53
N GLY A 101 10.25 -10.99 2.75
CA GLY A 101 10.88 -9.75 3.20
C GLY A 101 10.21 -8.48 2.68
N SER A 102 10.38 -7.39 3.44
CA SER A 102 9.61 -6.14 3.32
C SER A 102 9.56 -5.55 1.90
N ALA A 103 10.69 -5.57 1.17
CA ALA A 103 10.77 -4.98 -0.17
C ALA A 103 9.93 -5.73 -1.21
N ILE A 104 9.87 -7.07 -1.13
CA ILE A 104 9.02 -7.89 -2.02
C ILE A 104 7.55 -7.73 -1.60
N GLN A 105 7.27 -7.81 -0.29
CA GLN A 105 5.93 -7.59 0.24
C GLN A 105 5.35 -6.23 -0.20
N LYS A 106 6.16 -5.17 -0.25
CA LYS A 106 5.75 -3.84 -0.71
C LYS A 106 5.19 -3.88 -2.14
N HIS A 107 5.81 -4.64 -3.03
CA HIS A 107 5.31 -4.83 -4.39
C HIS A 107 4.14 -5.80 -4.48
N ALA A 108 4.08 -6.80 -3.60
CA ALA A 108 2.93 -7.69 -3.47
C ALA A 108 1.66 -6.97 -3.00
N VAL A 109 1.78 -6.05 -2.03
CA VAL A 109 0.68 -5.18 -1.57
C VAL A 109 0.17 -4.32 -2.74
N ARG A 110 1.08 -3.77 -3.54
CA ARG A 110 0.70 -3.01 -4.74
C ARG A 110 0.00 -3.89 -5.78
N LEU A 111 0.49 -5.12 -5.98
CA LEU A 111 -0.12 -6.09 -6.88
C LEU A 111 -1.55 -6.40 -6.45
N LEU A 112 -1.75 -6.68 -5.16
CA LEU A 112 -3.07 -6.91 -4.59
C LEU A 112 -3.99 -5.69 -4.76
N PHE A 113 -3.51 -4.48 -4.52
CA PHE A 113 -4.27 -3.26 -4.78
C PHE A 113 -4.75 -3.19 -6.24
N LEU A 114 -3.87 -3.46 -7.21
CA LEU A 114 -4.22 -3.40 -8.63
C LEU A 114 -5.22 -4.48 -9.07
N ILE A 115 -5.14 -5.66 -8.46
CA ILE A 115 -6.09 -6.78 -8.63
C ILE A 115 -7.46 -6.37 -8.07
N LEU A 116 -7.50 -5.89 -6.82
CA LEU A 116 -8.76 -5.55 -6.13
C LEU A 116 -9.43 -4.28 -6.67
N ASN A 117 -8.75 -3.49 -7.50
CA ASN A 117 -9.42 -2.45 -8.28
C ASN A 117 -10.35 -3.01 -9.36
N CYS A 118 -10.29 -4.31 -9.68
CA CYS A 118 -11.30 -4.98 -10.51
C CYS A 118 -12.48 -5.44 -9.64
N PRO A 119 -13.73 -4.98 -9.89
CA PRO A 119 -14.89 -5.35 -9.09
C PRO A 119 -15.11 -6.87 -8.96
N THR A 120 -14.92 -7.62 -10.05
CA THR A 120 -15.06 -9.09 -10.06
C THR A 120 -14.10 -9.76 -9.08
N PHE A 121 -12.83 -9.32 -9.07
CA PHE A 121 -11.82 -9.84 -8.15
C PHE A 121 -12.02 -9.36 -6.73
N PHE A 122 -12.50 -8.13 -6.54
CA PHE A 122 -12.87 -7.62 -5.23
C PHE A 122 -13.99 -8.45 -4.59
N VAL A 123 -15.04 -8.76 -5.35
CA VAL A 123 -16.15 -9.61 -4.89
C VAL A 123 -15.66 -11.01 -4.57
N ALA A 124 -14.82 -11.60 -5.43
CA ALA A 124 -14.23 -12.92 -5.18
C ALA A 124 -13.38 -12.93 -3.89
N PHE A 125 -12.55 -11.90 -3.69
CA PHE A 125 -11.74 -11.75 -2.49
C PHE A 125 -12.59 -11.61 -1.23
N CYS A 126 -13.59 -10.73 -1.23
CA CYS A 126 -14.45 -10.52 -0.07
C CYS A 126 -15.28 -11.76 0.28
N SER A 127 -15.85 -12.42 -0.73
CA SER A 127 -16.61 -13.67 -0.53
C SER A 127 -15.72 -14.78 0.01
N GLY A 128 -14.50 -14.91 -0.51
CA GLY A 128 -13.54 -15.91 -0.05
C GLY A 128 -12.92 -15.62 1.32
N CYS A 129 -13.06 -14.39 1.85
CA CYS A 129 -12.68 -14.05 3.23
C CYS A 129 -13.77 -14.36 4.25
N LYS A 130 -15.01 -14.67 3.84
CA LYS A 130 -16.05 -15.05 4.78
C LYS A 130 -15.75 -16.46 5.28
N GLU A 131 -15.69 -16.61 6.60
CA GLU A 131 -15.63 -17.93 7.23
C GLU A 131 -16.82 -18.74 6.72
N ALA A 132 -16.56 -19.91 6.16
CA ALA A 132 -17.65 -20.84 5.88
C ALA A 132 -18.27 -21.14 7.23
N GLU A 133 -19.48 -20.65 7.48
CA GLU A 133 -20.29 -21.14 8.59
C GLU A 133 -20.23 -22.66 8.48
N ALA A 134 -19.59 -23.31 9.47
CA ALA A 134 -19.51 -24.74 9.57
C ALA A 134 -20.90 -25.28 9.92
N ASN A 135 -21.85 -25.12 9.00
CA ASN A 135 -23.07 -25.86 9.00
C ASN A 135 -22.72 -27.24 8.44
N GLU A 136 -22.56 -28.17 9.38
CA GLU A 136 -22.74 -29.59 9.13
C GLU A 136 -23.95 -29.78 8.21
N VAL A 137 -23.70 -30.23 6.98
CA VAL A 137 -24.34 -31.36 6.30
C VAL A 137 -23.62 -31.49 4.96
N GLY A 138 -23.03 -32.66 4.72
CA GLY A 138 -22.09 -32.89 3.63
C GLY A 138 -22.68 -32.65 2.24
N ASN A 139 -21.91 -31.98 1.38
CA ASN A 139 -21.35 -32.57 0.15
C ASN A 139 -20.34 -31.59 -0.49
N GLU A 140 -19.28 -32.13 -1.12
CA GLU A 140 -18.38 -31.47 -2.11
C GLU A 140 -17.52 -30.23 -1.75
N ASN A 141 -17.06 -30.05 -0.50
CA ASN A 141 -16.35 -28.81 -0.10
C ASN A 141 -14.81 -28.75 -0.25
N VAL A 142 -14.17 -29.61 -1.04
CA VAL A 142 -12.69 -29.55 -1.20
C VAL A 142 -12.25 -28.29 -1.97
N ARG A 143 -13.04 -27.79 -2.92
CA ARG A 143 -12.75 -26.54 -3.66
C ARG A 143 -12.97 -25.27 -2.83
N SER A 144 -13.89 -25.31 -1.86
CA SER A 144 -14.19 -24.17 -0.98
C SER A 144 -13.11 -23.98 0.11
N ALA A 145 -12.58 -25.09 0.64
CA ALA A 145 -11.52 -25.07 1.65
C ALA A 145 -10.20 -24.46 1.12
N GLY A 146 -9.79 -24.82 -0.10
CA GLY A 146 -8.56 -24.29 -0.71
C GLY A 146 -8.64 -22.79 -1.04
N GLY A 147 -9.82 -22.31 -1.44
CA GLY A 147 -10.07 -20.88 -1.70
C GLY A 147 -10.00 -20.05 -0.42
N PHE A 148 -10.68 -20.49 0.64
CA PHE A 148 -10.68 -19.80 1.93
C PHE A 148 -9.26 -19.66 2.52
N GLN A 149 -8.48 -20.74 2.53
CA GLN A 149 -7.11 -20.75 3.05
C GLN A 149 -6.19 -19.77 2.29
N LYS A 150 -6.40 -19.63 0.98
CA LYS A 150 -5.67 -18.69 0.13
C LYS A 150 -5.89 -17.25 0.56
N PHE A 151 -7.14 -16.84 0.73
CA PHE A 151 -7.48 -15.48 1.16
C PHE A 151 -7.07 -15.22 2.61
N GLN A 152 -7.21 -16.22 3.49
CA GLN A 152 -6.70 -16.14 4.85
C GLN A 152 -5.17 -15.92 4.88
N THR A 153 -4.42 -16.56 3.98
CA THR A 153 -2.96 -16.32 3.85
C THR A 153 -2.67 -14.89 3.42
N ILE A 154 -3.47 -14.31 2.52
CA ILE A 154 -3.34 -12.90 2.13
C ILE A 154 -3.60 -11.98 3.33
N LEU A 155 -4.65 -12.23 4.11
CA LEU A 155 -4.96 -11.40 5.28
C LEU A 155 -3.85 -11.46 6.34
N HIS A 156 -3.30 -12.64 6.62
CA HIS A 156 -2.14 -12.78 7.52
C HIS A 156 -0.89 -12.08 6.97
N GLY A 157 -0.62 -12.19 5.67
CA GLY A 157 0.47 -11.47 5.03
C GLY A 157 0.33 -9.95 5.15
N LEU A 158 -0.88 -9.39 5.03
CA LEU A 158 -1.14 -7.97 5.28
C LEU A 158 -0.91 -7.60 6.75
N ALA A 159 -1.29 -8.48 7.69
CA ALA A 159 -1.01 -8.29 9.12
C ALA A 159 0.50 -8.27 9.40
N ASP A 160 1.26 -9.15 8.75
CA ASP A 160 2.73 -9.16 8.82
C ASP A 160 3.35 -7.91 8.22
N CYS A 161 2.77 -7.38 7.14
CA CYS A 161 3.22 -6.11 6.54
C CYS A 161 3.04 -4.93 7.50
N LEU A 162 1.95 -4.90 8.27
CA LEU A 162 1.74 -3.89 9.32
C LEU A 162 2.71 -4.06 10.49
N THR A 163 2.91 -5.30 10.93
CA THR A 163 3.69 -5.65 12.13
C THR A 163 5.15 -6.01 11.82
N CYS A 164 5.63 -5.72 10.61
CA CYS A 164 6.99 -6.04 10.19
C CYS A 164 8.02 -5.46 11.17
N SER A 165 9.12 -6.18 11.41
CA SER A 165 10.17 -5.72 12.31
C SER A 165 11.09 -4.73 11.61
N GLY A 166 11.38 -3.59 12.25
CA GLY A 166 12.32 -2.58 11.74
C GLY A 166 11.66 -1.23 11.45
N ASN A 167 12.46 -0.17 11.47
CA ASN A 167 11.99 1.21 11.36
C ASN A 167 12.68 1.94 10.19
N GLY A 168 13.18 1.18 9.22
CA GLY A 168 13.75 1.75 8.01
C GLY A 168 12.65 2.34 7.13
N ILE A 169 13.08 3.16 6.17
CA ILE A 169 12.19 3.77 5.17
C ILE A 169 11.36 2.74 4.40
N GLU A 170 11.90 1.55 4.17
CA GLU A 170 11.22 0.47 3.44
C GLU A 170 10.08 -0.14 4.26
N GLU A 171 10.29 -0.40 5.55
CA GLU A 171 9.26 -0.87 6.46
C GLU A 171 8.16 0.17 6.65
N LEU A 172 8.51 1.45 6.80
CA LEU A 172 7.53 2.53 6.91
C LEU A 172 6.68 2.65 5.63
N LYS A 173 7.30 2.57 4.45
CA LYS A 173 6.59 2.55 3.15
C LYS A 173 5.68 1.32 3.02
N LEU A 174 6.13 0.15 3.49
CA LEU A 174 5.33 -1.07 3.47
C LEU A 174 4.08 -0.92 4.34
N ARG A 175 4.23 -0.47 5.59
CA ARG A 175 3.11 -0.20 6.49
C ARG A 175 2.14 0.80 5.88
N LYS A 176 2.65 1.92 5.34
CA LYS A 176 1.83 2.96 4.70
C LYS A 176 1.03 2.41 3.52
N ASN A 177 1.67 1.67 2.61
CA ASN A 177 1.00 1.06 1.46
C ASN A 177 -0.06 0.05 1.88
N THR A 178 0.18 -0.68 2.97
CA THR A 178 -0.77 -1.62 3.55
C THR A 178 -1.98 -0.90 4.13
N VAL A 179 -1.77 0.20 4.88
CA VAL A 179 -2.85 1.06 5.38
C VAL A 179 -3.68 1.64 4.23
N LEU A 180 -3.03 2.10 3.15
CA LEU A 180 -3.74 2.60 1.97
C LEU A 180 -4.61 1.52 1.31
N LEU A 181 -4.12 0.28 1.21
CA LEU A 181 -4.92 -0.84 0.71
C LEU A 181 -6.12 -1.15 1.62
N LEU A 182 -5.91 -1.17 2.94
CA LEU A 182 -6.99 -1.37 3.91
C LEU A 182 -8.01 -0.23 3.87
N ALA A 183 -7.57 1.00 3.66
CA ALA A 183 -8.45 2.15 3.48
C ALA A 183 -9.29 2.04 2.20
N PHE A 184 -8.69 1.53 1.12
CA PHE A 184 -9.43 1.19 -0.11
C PHE A 184 -10.49 0.12 0.16
N LEU A 185 -10.14 -1.00 0.81
CA LEU A 185 -11.10 -2.05 1.17
C LEU A 185 -12.27 -1.49 1.98
N ALA A 186 -11.99 -0.71 3.03
CA ALA A 186 -13.00 -0.11 3.88
C ALA A 186 -13.92 0.87 3.13
N SER A 187 -13.46 1.43 2.02
CA SER A 187 -14.21 2.37 1.17
C SER A 187 -15.05 1.68 0.10
N SER A 188 -14.84 0.38 -0.15
CA SER A 188 -15.45 -0.38 -1.24
C SER A 188 -16.75 -1.10 -0.84
N GLY A 189 -17.39 -0.64 0.25
CA GLY A 189 -18.69 -1.14 0.71
C GLY A 189 -18.61 -2.08 1.92
N LYS A 190 -19.76 -2.65 2.29
CA LYS A 190 -19.94 -3.45 3.52
C LYS A 190 -18.95 -4.60 3.64
N ALA A 191 -18.78 -5.39 2.58
CA ALA A 191 -17.93 -6.57 2.63
C ALA A 191 -16.44 -6.21 2.86
N GLY A 192 -15.96 -5.14 2.23
CA GLY A 192 -14.59 -4.65 2.46
C GLY A 192 -14.41 -4.03 3.85
N PHE A 193 -15.44 -3.36 4.38
CA PHE A 193 -15.46 -2.89 5.77
C PHE A 193 -15.37 -4.06 6.76
N GLU A 194 -16.17 -5.11 6.57
CA GLU A 194 -16.17 -6.30 7.43
C GLU A 194 -14.81 -6.99 7.47
N ILE A 195 -14.00 -6.87 6.41
CA ILE A 195 -12.64 -7.41 6.42
C ILE A 195 -11.78 -6.75 7.51
N LEU A 196 -11.97 -5.46 7.77
CA LEU A 196 -11.20 -4.72 8.77
C LEU A 196 -11.65 -5.03 10.21
N THR A 197 -12.92 -5.38 10.43
CA THR A 197 -13.51 -5.52 11.77
C THR A 197 -13.73 -6.96 12.22
N SER A 198 -14.08 -7.85 11.30
CA SER A 198 -14.64 -9.17 11.60
C SER A 198 -13.63 -10.31 11.45
N ASN A 199 -12.61 -10.14 10.61
CA ASN A 199 -11.58 -11.15 10.45
C ASN A 199 -10.68 -11.21 11.68
N LYS A 200 -10.71 -12.35 12.36
CA LYS A 200 -9.75 -12.70 13.40
C LYS A 200 -8.45 -13.10 12.71
N LEU A 201 -7.44 -12.26 12.84
CA LEU A 201 -6.06 -12.63 12.53
C LEU A 201 -5.50 -13.45 13.70
N TYR A 202 -4.22 -13.80 13.66
CA TYR A 202 -3.46 -14.56 14.67
C TYR A 202 -4.10 -14.68 16.06
N THR A 203 -4.13 -13.58 16.82
CA THR A 203 -4.49 -13.54 18.26
C THR A 203 -5.75 -12.71 18.48
N TYR A 204 -6.84 -13.02 17.75
CA TYR A 204 -8.15 -12.35 17.87
C TYR A 204 -8.13 -10.83 17.60
N SER A 205 -7.03 -10.31 17.08
CA SER A 205 -6.88 -8.90 16.73
C SER A 205 -7.37 -8.70 15.30
N ASN A 206 -8.25 -7.72 15.11
CA ASN A 206 -8.62 -7.25 13.78
C ASN A 206 -7.62 -6.19 13.30
N PHE A 207 -7.74 -5.76 12.04
CA PHE A 207 -6.81 -4.80 11.46
C PHE A 207 -6.81 -3.45 12.18
N LEU A 208 -7.94 -3.00 12.75
CA LEU A 208 -8.01 -1.72 13.46
C LEU A 208 -7.18 -1.75 14.75
N THR A 209 -7.26 -2.86 15.49
CA THR A 209 -6.42 -3.09 16.68
C THR A 209 -4.94 -3.11 16.31
N LEU A 210 -4.57 -3.84 15.26
CA LEU A 210 -3.18 -3.92 14.80
C LEU A 210 -2.65 -2.55 14.36
N ILE A 211 -3.42 -1.79 13.58
CA ILE A 211 -3.03 -0.45 13.14
C ILE A 211 -2.79 0.46 14.35
N LEU A 212 -3.63 0.40 15.38
CA LEU A 212 -3.45 1.21 16.57
C LEU A 212 -2.17 0.83 17.34
N GLN A 213 -1.89 -0.47 17.47
CA GLN A 213 -0.66 -0.97 18.10
C GLN A 213 0.59 -0.52 17.32
N VAL A 214 0.53 -0.55 15.98
CA VAL A 214 1.60 -0.03 15.12
C VAL A 214 1.84 1.46 15.39
N VAL A 215 0.78 2.27 15.43
CA VAL A 215 0.91 3.70 15.76
C VAL A 215 1.55 3.90 17.13
N ALA A 216 1.14 3.13 18.14
CA ALA A 216 1.73 3.21 19.47
C ALA A 216 3.24 2.89 19.44
N SER A 217 3.63 1.83 18.72
CA SER A 217 5.05 1.47 18.54
C SER A 217 5.84 2.59 17.88
N GLU A 218 5.33 3.17 16.79
CA GLU A 218 5.99 4.27 16.06
C GLU A 218 6.17 5.53 16.92
N LEU A 219 5.22 5.83 17.81
CA LEU A 219 5.30 6.96 18.74
C LEU A 219 6.33 6.76 19.87
N GLU A 220 6.60 5.52 20.29
CA GLU A 220 7.63 5.23 21.27
C GLU A 220 9.03 5.24 20.66
N GLN A 221 9.16 4.77 19.43
CA GLN A 221 10.44 4.72 18.71
C GLN A 221 10.99 6.11 18.38
N GLU A 222 10.12 7.07 18.02
CA GLU A 222 10.49 8.47 17.75
C GLU A 222 11.26 9.14 18.91
N LYS A 223 11.19 8.59 20.13
CA LYS A 223 11.83 9.17 21.32
C LYS A 223 13.25 8.65 21.58
N THR A 224 13.68 7.59 20.91
CA THR A 224 14.82 6.77 21.39
C THR A 224 16.11 6.91 20.59
N VAL A 225 16.07 7.38 19.34
CA VAL A 225 17.26 7.42 18.46
C VAL A 225 17.23 8.66 17.55
N PRO A 226 18.36 9.35 17.31
CA PRO A 226 18.47 10.32 16.23
C PRO A 226 18.22 9.63 14.90
N GLU A 227 17.09 9.94 14.27
CA GLU A 227 16.62 9.23 13.10
C GLU A 227 16.90 9.99 11.80
N PRO A 228 17.21 9.30 10.68
CA PRO A 228 17.31 9.94 9.37
C PRO A 228 16.04 10.73 9.04
N MET A 229 16.23 11.93 8.48
CA MET A 229 15.15 12.84 8.11
C MET A 229 14.08 12.18 7.24
N GLU A 230 14.49 11.34 6.29
CA GLU A 230 13.58 10.65 5.36
C GLU A 230 12.61 9.71 6.10
N ASN A 231 13.06 9.04 7.17
CA ASN A 231 12.19 8.19 7.96
C ASN A 231 11.19 9.01 8.77
N LEU A 232 11.60 10.16 9.30
CA LEU A 232 10.68 11.07 10.01
C LEU A 232 9.56 11.56 9.08
N GLU A 233 9.90 11.92 7.85
CA GLU A 233 8.91 12.32 6.84
C GLU A 233 7.96 11.16 6.48
N GLU A 234 8.50 9.97 6.25
CA GLU A 234 7.70 8.80 5.89
C GLU A 234 6.82 8.32 7.06
N ARG A 235 7.29 8.42 8.30
CA ARG A 235 6.46 8.17 9.50
C ARG A 235 5.33 9.17 9.61
N ALA A 236 5.58 10.46 9.37
CA ALA A 236 4.52 11.47 9.37
C ALA A 236 3.43 11.13 8.33
N LEU A 237 3.83 10.67 7.13
CA LEU A 237 2.90 10.20 6.11
C LEU A 237 2.11 8.96 6.55
N LEU A 238 2.77 7.98 7.17
CA LEU A 238 2.10 6.81 7.73
C LEU A 238 1.03 7.21 8.76
N LEU A 239 1.39 8.05 9.74
CA LEU A 239 0.47 8.51 10.79
C LEU A 239 -0.72 9.28 10.20
N ARG A 240 -0.45 10.12 9.19
CA ARG A 240 -1.49 10.84 8.45
C ARG A 240 -2.49 9.88 7.79
N GLU A 241 -2.02 8.89 7.04
CA GLU A 241 -2.92 7.93 6.37
C GLU A 241 -3.74 7.10 7.36
N VAL A 242 -3.13 6.69 8.48
CA VAL A 242 -3.84 5.98 9.55
C VAL A 242 -4.94 6.85 10.16
N LEU A 243 -4.66 8.12 10.45
CA LEU A 243 -5.66 9.03 11.01
C LEU A 243 -6.76 9.39 10.01
N ILE A 244 -6.46 9.50 8.71
CA ILE A 244 -7.47 9.65 7.66
C ILE A 244 -8.40 8.43 7.66
N LEU A 245 -7.85 7.22 7.69
CA LEU A 245 -8.61 5.98 7.74
C LEU A 245 -9.53 5.95 8.97
N PHE A 246 -8.98 6.17 10.17
CA PHE A 246 -9.77 6.15 11.41
C PHE A 246 -10.85 7.24 11.41
N ASN A 247 -10.53 8.45 10.98
CA ASN A 247 -11.51 9.53 10.92
C ASN A 247 -12.64 9.22 9.95
N ARG A 248 -12.33 8.68 8.76
CA ARG A 248 -13.32 8.28 7.77
C ARG A 248 -14.24 7.19 8.29
N LEU A 249 -13.67 6.19 8.96
CA LEU A 249 -14.42 5.08 9.57
C LEU A 249 -15.30 5.55 10.73
N ALA A 250 -14.75 6.38 11.63
CA ALA A 250 -15.46 6.93 12.78
C ALA A 250 -16.49 8.01 12.42
N SER A 251 -16.43 8.58 11.21
CA SER A 251 -17.46 9.48 10.68
C SER A 251 -18.51 8.80 9.82
N HIS A 252 -18.39 7.48 9.57
CA HIS A 252 -19.31 6.78 8.70
C HIS A 252 -20.69 6.66 9.36
N SER A 253 -21.75 7.01 8.64
CA SER A 253 -23.13 7.03 9.17
C SER A 253 -23.57 5.69 9.76
N LEU A 254 -23.25 4.58 9.07
CA LEU A 254 -23.65 3.23 9.48
C LEU A 254 -22.66 2.50 10.40
N TYR A 255 -21.37 2.88 10.38
CA TYR A 255 -20.30 2.05 10.95
C TYR A 255 -19.52 2.72 12.07
N SER A 256 -19.70 4.02 12.28
CA SER A 256 -18.99 4.80 13.30
C SER A 256 -19.06 4.16 14.69
N MET A 257 -20.25 3.74 15.13
CA MET A 257 -20.46 3.09 16.42
C MET A 257 -19.67 1.78 16.55
N THR A 258 -19.69 0.94 15.51
CA THR A 258 -18.95 -0.33 15.48
C THR A 258 -17.46 -0.09 15.54
N ILE A 259 -16.95 0.90 14.80
CA ILE A 259 -15.53 1.26 14.77
C ILE A 259 -15.06 1.74 16.15
N LEU A 260 -15.80 2.67 16.75
CA LEU A 260 -15.46 3.21 18.08
C LEU A 260 -15.51 2.11 19.14
N ARG A 261 -16.51 1.22 19.07
CA ARG A 261 -16.58 0.03 19.93
C ARG A 261 -15.38 -0.89 19.75
N VAL A 262 -14.97 -1.17 18.51
CA VAL A 262 -13.82 -2.07 18.24
C VAL A 262 -12.54 -1.51 18.86
N VAL A 263 -12.25 -0.22 18.69
CA VAL A 263 -11.04 0.39 19.25
C VAL A 263 -11.12 0.65 20.76
N THR A 264 -12.29 0.46 21.38
CA THR A 264 -12.51 0.61 22.83
C THR A 264 -13.11 -0.64 23.48
N ASN A 265 -12.95 -1.80 22.85
CA ASN A 265 -13.64 -3.04 23.24
C ASN A 265 -13.20 -3.62 24.59
N SER A 266 -12.10 -3.12 25.15
CA SER A 266 -11.52 -3.51 26.43
C SER A 266 -10.88 -2.28 27.07
N ARG A 267 -10.66 -2.36 28.38
CA ARG A 267 -9.99 -1.30 29.13
C ARG A 267 -8.62 -0.97 28.53
N ASP A 268 -7.83 -1.99 28.24
CA ASP A 268 -6.48 -1.81 27.68
C ASP A 268 -6.52 -1.15 26.30
N MET A 269 -7.44 -1.57 25.43
CA MET A 269 -7.62 -0.95 24.11
C MET A 269 -8.13 0.48 24.19
N ALA A 270 -9.06 0.77 25.11
CA ALA A 270 -9.53 2.13 25.32
C ALA A 270 -8.41 3.03 25.85
N THR A 271 -7.62 2.56 26.82
CA THR A 271 -6.45 3.28 27.34
C THR A 271 -5.41 3.52 26.25
N LEU A 272 -5.08 2.49 25.46
CA LEU A 272 -4.15 2.61 24.33
C LEU A 272 -4.63 3.64 23.30
N THR A 273 -5.91 3.59 22.92
CA THR A 273 -6.49 4.52 21.94
C THR A 273 -6.43 5.96 22.45
N ILE A 274 -6.78 6.19 23.72
CA ILE A 274 -6.73 7.51 24.34
C ILE A 274 -5.28 8.03 24.41
N ASP A 275 -4.34 7.19 24.85
CA ASP A 275 -2.93 7.56 24.99
C ASP A 275 -2.29 7.91 23.64
N VAL A 276 -2.45 7.05 22.63
CA VAL A 276 -2.00 7.29 21.25
C VAL A 276 -2.55 8.61 20.71
N THR A 277 -3.85 8.82 20.85
CA THR A 277 -4.51 10.03 20.32
C THR A 277 -4.03 11.28 21.06
N ASN A 278 -3.86 11.22 22.38
CA ASN A 278 -3.33 12.33 23.18
C ASN A 278 -1.89 12.69 22.80
N LYS A 279 -1.03 11.68 22.58
CA LYS A 279 0.35 11.86 22.14
C LYS A 279 0.42 12.53 20.76
N LEU A 280 -0.40 12.06 19.81
CA LEU A 280 -0.49 12.65 18.47
C LEU A 280 -0.96 14.11 18.50
N CYS A 281 -1.95 14.46 19.34
CA CYS A 281 -2.40 15.85 19.49
C CYS A 281 -1.32 16.80 20.06
N ARG A 282 -0.33 16.27 20.80
CA ARG A 282 0.73 17.07 21.47
C ARG A 282 2.02 17.18 20.66
N LYS A 283 2.09 16.53 19.49
CA LYS A 283 3.31 16.37 18.69
C LYS A 283 3.97 17.70 18.27
N ASN A 284 3.21 18.78 18.16
CA ASN A 284 3.69 20.08 17.65
C ASN A 284 4.71 20.83 18.53
N ASN A 285 4.92 20.44 19.80
CA ASN A 285 5.76 21.23 20.72
C ASN A 285 7.24 20.81 20.80
N ARG A 286 7.68 19.80 20.04
CA ARG A 286 9.02 19.19 20.25
C ARG A 286 10.11 19.55 19.24
N ASN A 287 9.80 20.09 18.05
CA ASN A 287 10.80 20.30 17.00
C ASN A 287 11.13 21.78 16.79
N GLY A 288 12.17 22.23 17.49
CA GLY A 288 12.75 23.56 17.34
C GLY A 288 13.54 23.74 16.03
N GLN A 289 13.24 24.86 15.36
CA GLN A 289 14.12 25.71 14.53
C GLN A 289 14.73 25.24 13.19
N LEU A 290 14.71 23.96 12.78
CA LEU A 290 15.31 23.55 11.49
C LEU A 290 14.35 22.89 10.48
N ASP A 291 13.04 23.17 10.58
CA ASP A 291 12.04 22.46 9.79
C ASP A 291 11.62 23.14 8.49
N SER A 292 11.70 22.38 7.40
CA SER A 292 11.16 22.76 6.10
C SER A 292 9.65 23.03 6.19
N LYS A 293 9.15 24.02 5.44
CA LYS A 293 7.72 24.40 5.42
C LYS A 293 6.79 23.20 5.14
N LYS A 294 7.24 22.26 4.29
CA LYS A 294 6.50 21.04 3.95
C LYS A 294 6.34 20.11 5.15
N ARG A 295 7.36 19.98 6.01
CA ARG A 295 7.28 19.15 7.21
C ARG A 295 6.30 19.71 8.24
N LYS A 296 6.41 21.01 8.56
CA LYS A 296 5.48 21.65 9.51
C LYS A 296 4.03 21.49 9.09
N MET A 297 3.75 21.60 7.79
CA MET A 297 2.40 21.40 7.24
C MET A 297 1.89 19.95 7.42
N ARG A 298 2.75 18.95 7.22
CA ARG A 298 2.38 17.54 7.44
C ARG A 298 2.19 17.21 8.91
N GLU A 299 3.05 17.73 9.78
CA GLU A 299 2.93 17.55 11.23
C GLU A 299 1.66 18.23 11.77
N SER A 300 1.34 19.45 11.30
CA SER A 300 0.08 20.10 11.67
C SER A 300 -1.14 19.30 11.20
N GLU A 301 -1.11 18.73 10.00
CA GLU A 301 -2.20 17.89 9.50
C GLU A 301 -2.41 16.64 10.36
N VAL A 302 -1.33 15.98 10.81
CA VAL A 302 -1.41 14.84 11.74
C VAL A 302 -2.05 15.28 13.06
N VAL A 303 -1.67 16.43 13.61
CA VAL A 303 -2.24 16.98 14.84
C VAL A 303 -3.73 17.27 14.67
N ASP A 304 -4.12 17.94 13.59
CA ASP A 304 -5.52 18.30 13.30
C ASP A 304 -6.40 17.05 13.14
N LEU A 305 -5.93 16.08 12.35
CA LEU A 305 -6.62 14.79 12.19
C LEU A 305 -6.75 14.04 13.52
N ALA A 306 -5.72 14.05 14.37
CA ALA A 306 -5.75 13.43 15.68
C ALA A 306 -6.77 14.12 16.61
N GLN A 307 -6.85 15.46 16.59
CA GLN A 307 -7.82 16.21 17.39
C GLN A 307 -9.26 15.88 16.98
N VAL A 308 -9.53 15.78 15.67
CA VAL A 308 -10.84 15.38 15.15
C VAL A 308 -11.21 13.97 15.62
N PHE A 309 -10.29 13.01 15.50
CA PHE A 309 -10.53 11.65 15.95
C PHE A 309 -10.77 11.59 17.47
N ARG A 310 -9.95 12.31 18.25
CA ARG A 310 -10.07 12.43 19.70
C ARG A 310 -11.45 12.92 20.12
N LYS A 311 -11.95 13.98 19.49
CA LYS A 311 -13.26 14.56 19.81
C LYS A 311 -14.38 13.54 19.64
N ARG A 312 -14.33 12.74 18.57
CA ARG A 312 -15.29 11.65 18.31
C ARG A 312 -15.19 10.55 19.35
N LEU A 313 -13.97 10.13 19.68
CA LEU A 313 -13.71 9.11 20.70
C LEU A 313 -14.26 9.54 22.07
N LEU A 314 -13.95 10.75 22.52
CA LEU A 314 -14.42 11.27 23.81
C LEU A 314 -15.93 11.44 23.84
N SER A 315 -16.54 11.91 22.76
CA SER A 315 -18.01 11.99 22.65
C SER A 315 -18.65 10.61 22.77
N TYR A 316 -18.08 9.59 22.13
CA TYR A 316 -18.58 8.22 22.23
C TYR A 316 -18.43 7.65 23.63
N LEU A 317 -17.26 7.82 24.26
CA LEU A 317 -17.01 7.33 25.61
C LEU A 317 -17.90 8.03 26.65
N GLY A 318 -18.10 9.34 26.53
CA GLY A 318 -19.03 10.09 27.37
C GLY A 318 -20.48 9.62 27.24
N ASN A 319 -20.91 9.26 26.03
CA ASN A 319 -22.24 8.70 25.78
C ASN A 319 -22.38 7.23 26.23
N SER A 320 -21.28 6.52 26.47
CA SER A 320 -21.29 5.11 26.92
C SER A 320 -21.24 4.94 28.45
N ILE A 321 -21.08 6.03 29.20
CA ILE A 321 -21.04 6.07 30.68
C ILE A 321 -22.40 6.54 31.26
N LEU A 322 -23.37 6.87 30.40
CA LEU A 322 -24.78 7.11 30.74
C LEU A 322 -25.63 5.90 30.35
#